data_AF-A0A1V5BFT9-F1
#
_entry.id   AF-A0A1V5BFT9-F1
#
_cell.length_a   1.000
_cell.length_b   1.000
_cell.length_c   1.000
_cell.angle_alpha   90.00
_cell.angle_beta   90.00
_cell.angle_gamma   90.00
#
_symmetry.space_group_name_H-M   'P 1'
#
loop_
_entity.id
_entity.type
_entity.pdbx_description
1 polymer ?
#
loop_
_entity_poly.entity_id
_entity_poly.type
_entity_poly.pdbx_seq_one_letter_code
_entity_poly.pdbx_strand_id
1 'polypeptide(L)'
;MVNFPGLSYSAIILRFRQYALIQQAAIAAAFVLLIYIPYSYFLLRMSFTESIAMAVYSAVLFMAIYYLTSWFILRKTRKLAVQSHGPKKGLRK
;
A
#
# COMPACT_ATOMS: atom_id res chain seq x y z
N MET A 1 -4.69 22.70 10.34
CA MET A 1 -3.93 21.44 10.53
C MET A 1 -4.18 20.97 11.94
N VAL A 2 -4.84 19.82 12.12
CA VAL A 2 -5.17 19.28 13.44
C VAL A 2 -3.87 18.76 14.07
N ASN A 3 -3.36 19.44 15.10
CA ASN A 3 -2.14 19.05 15.80
C ASN A 3 -2.48 17.99 16.84
N PHE A 4 -2.13 16.73 16.56
CA PHE A 4 -2.14 15.67 17.56
C PHE A 4 -0.80 15.70 18.31
N PRO A 5 -0.77 16.11 19.60
CA PRO A 5 0.47 16.14 20.36
C PRO A 5 1.03 14.71 20.49
N GLY A 6 2.18 14.45 19.87
CA GLY A 6 2.86 13.14 19.88
C GLY A 6 2.71 12.30 18.61
N LEU A 7 1.88 12.71 17.63
CA LEU A 7 1.68 11.99 16.36
C LEU A 7 2.06 12.88 15.18
N SER A 8 3.35 12.99 14.93
CA SER A 8 3.83 13.63 13.70
C SER A 8 3.46 12.78 12.49
N TYR A 9 2.79 13.37 11.49
CA TYR A 9 2.41 12.68 10.25
C TYR A 9 3.60 11.99 9.57
N SER A 10 4.80 12.57 9.66
CA SER A 10 6.03 11.98 9.14
C SER A 10 6.41 10.67 9.86
N ALA A 11 6.15 10.58 11.17
CA ALA A 11 6.42 9.38 11.96
C ALA A 11 5.49 8.22 11.57
N ILE A 12 4.23 8.50 11.25
CA ILE A 12 3.27 7.49 10.77
C ILE A 12 3.74 6.91 9.43
N ILE A 13 4.15 7.77 8.51
CA ILE A 13 4.65 7.36 7.19
C ILE A 13 5.94 6.54 7.31
N LEU A 14 6.85 6.93 8.20
CA LEU A 14 8.09 6.21 8.47
C LEU A 14 7.81 4.79 9.02
N ARG A 15 6.87 4.65 9.97
CA ARG A 15 6.45 3.34 10.48
C ARG A 15 5.77 2.51 9.39
N PHE A 16 4.94 3.13 8.56
CA PHE A 16 4.29 2.43 7.44
C PHE A 16 5.31 1.80 6.49
N ARG A 17 6.42 2.50 6.21
CA ARG A 17 7.52 2.01 5.37
C ARG A 17 8.28 0.82 5.95
N GLN A 18 8.28 0.64 7.27
CA GLN A 18 8.97 -0.46 7.96
C GLN A 18 8.18 -1.78 7.90
N TYR A 19 6.87 -1.72 7.64
CA TYR A 19 6.05 -2.92 7.51
C TYR A 19 6.41 -3.75 6.28
N ALA A 20 6.16 -5.05 6.38
CA ALA A 20 6.27 -5.94 5.24
C ALA A 20 5.29 -5.53 4.13
N LEU A 21 5.63 -5.82 2.88
CA LEU A 21 4.80 -5.45 1.72
C LEU A 21 3.36 -5.96 1.84
N ILE A 22 3.21 -7.17 2.41
CA ILE A 22 1.91 -7.80 2.64
C ILE A 22 1.07 -7.02 3.67
N GLN A 23 1.70 -6.46 4.70
CA GLN A 23 1.04 -5.66 5.73
C GLN A 23 0.63 -4.29 5.19
N GLN A 24 1.48 -3.67 4.37
CA GLN A 24 1.12 -2.42 3.67
C GLN A 24 -0.08 -2.62 2.75
N ALA A 25 -0.09 -3.72 1.99
CA ALA A 25 -1.19 -4.09 1.12
C ALA A 25 -2.49 -4.35 1.90
N ALA A 26 -2.40 -5.04 3.04
CA ALA A 26 -3.55 -5.31 3.90
C ALA A 26 -4.14 -4.02 4.50
N ILE A 27 -3.29 -3.09 4.98
CA ILE A 27 -3.74 -1.79 5.50
C ILE A 27 -4.44 -0.99 4.39
N ALA A 28 -3.87 -0.94 3.20
CA ALA A 28 -4.49 -0.25 2.07
C ALA A 28 -5.83 -0.89 1.65
N ALA A 29 -5.91 -2.22 1.64
CA ALA A 29 -7.14 -2.95 1.36
C ALA A 29 -8.23 -2.69 2.42
N ALA A 30 -7.86 -2.55 3.69
CA ALA A 30 -8.80 -2.19 4.76
C ALA A 30 -9.41 -0.79 4.51
N PHE A 31 -8.62 0.19 4.06
CA PHE A 31 -9.15 1.50 3.68
C PHE A 31 -10.11 1.41 2.49
N VAL A 32 -9.75 0.63 1.46
CA VAL A 32 -10.65 0.38 0.33
C VAL A 32 -11.96 -0.20 0.83
N LEU A 33 -11.92 -1.23 1.66
CA LEU A 33 -13.12 -1.88 2.18
C LEU A 33 -14.00 -0.90 2.98
N LEU A 34 -13.39 -0.10 3.86
CA LEU A 34 -14.09 0.87 4.71
C LEU A 34 -14.75 1.99 3.90
N ILE A 35 -14.12 2.42 2.80
CA ILE A 35 -14.65 3.45 1.90
C ILE A 35 -15.69 2.86 0.93
N TYR A 36 -15.48 1.63 0.46
CA TYR A 36 -16.28 1.07 -0.61
C TYR A 36 -17.64 0.55 -0.13
N ILE A 37 -17.75 0.08 1.12
CA ILE A 37 -19.04 -0.30 1.73
C ILE A 37 -20.05 0.86 1.73
N PRO A 38 -19.76 2.04 2.29
CA PRO A 38 -20.71 3.15 2.25
C PRO A 38 -20.91 3.67 0.83
N TYR A 39 -19.89 3.61 -0.03
CA TYR A 39 -20.05 3.98 -1.44
C TYR A 39 -21.09 3.08 -2.15
N SER A 40 -20.95 1.76 -2.07
CA SER A 40 -21.88 0.84 -2.73
C SER A 40 -23.28 0.88 -2.12
N TYR A 41 -23.37 1.05 -0.81
CA TYR A 41 -24.66 1.14 -0.13
C TYR A 41 -25.42 2.44 -0.45
N PHE A 42 -24.77 3.60 -0.28
CA PHE A 42 -25.46 4.90 -0.42
C PHE A 42 -25.55 5.38 -1.87
N LEU A 43 -24.47 5.26 -2.66
CA LEU A 43 -24.42 5.80 -4.03
C LEU A 43 -24.96 4.81 -5.05
N LEU A 44 -24.56 3.54 -4.95
CA LEU A 44 -25.01 2.49 -5.88
C LEU A 44 -26.36 1.87 -5.46
N ARG A 45 -26.88 2.24 -4.28
CA ARG A 45 -28.16 1.75 -3.72
C ARG A 45 -28.27 0.23 -3.70
N MET A 46 -27.13 -0.44 -3.50
CA MET A 46 -27.09 -1.90 -3.39
C MET A 46 -27.61 -2.36 -2.04
N SER A 47 -28.09 -3.61 -1.98
CA SER A 47 -28.39 -4.22 -0.69
C SER A 47 -27.13 -4.29 0.18
N PHE A 48 -27.30 -4.35 1.49
CA PHE A 48 -26.18 -4.40 2.42
C PHE A 48 -25.24 -5.59 2.15
N THR A 49 -25.80 -6.75 1.82
CA THR A 49 -25.06 -7.96 1.46
C THR A 49 -24.28 -7.82 0.17
N GLU A 50 -24.88 -7.25 -0.88
CA GLU A 50 -24.18 -6.98 -2.15
C GLU A 50 -23.07 -5.95 -1.97
N SER A 51 -23.31 -4.93 -1.15
CA SER A 51 -22.34 -3.88 -0.83
C SER A 51 -21.09 -4.45 -0.16
N ILE A 52 -21.27 -5.35 0.82
CA ILE A 52 -20.18 -6.05 1.49
C ILE A 52 -19.46 -6.97 0.51
N ALA A 53 -20.20 -7.80 -0.24
CA ALA A 53 -19.60 -8.73 -1.20
C ALA A 53 -18.72 -7.98 -2.20
N MET A 54 -19.24 -6.90 -2.79
CA MET A 54 -18.48 -6.11 -3.76
C MET A 54 -17.26 -5.43 -3.12
N ALA A 55 -17.40 -4.86 -1.92
CA ALA A 55 -16.29 -4.25 -1.20
C ALA A 55 -15.17 -5.25 -0.87
N VAL A 56 -15.52 -6.47 -0.48
CA VAL A 56 -14.55 -7.55 -0.23
C VAL A 56 -13.83 -7.94 -1.52
N TYR A 57 -14.56 -8.14 -2.63
CA TYR A 57 -13.96 -8.45 -3.93
C TYR A 57 -13.00 -7.33 -4.38
N SER A 58 -13.42 -6.07 -4.29
CA SER A 58 -12.60 -4.91 -4.64
C SER A 58 -11.37 -4.78 -3.75
N ALA A 59 -11.49 -5.04 -2.45
CA ALA A 59 -10.37 -4.97 -1.50
C ALA A 59 -9.32 -6.06 -1.79
N VAL A 60 -9.75 -7.30 -2.05
CA VAL A 60 -8.85 -8.40 -2.40
C VAL A 60 -8.14 -8.12 -3.73
N LEU A 61 -8.89 -7.66 -4.75
CA LEU A 61 -8.33 -7.30 -6.05
C LEU A 61 -7.29 -6.17 -5.91
N PHE A 62 -7.62 -5.14 -5.13
CA PHE A 62 -6.70 -4.03 -4.86
C PHE A 62 -5.43 -4.51 -4.14
N MET A 63 -5.58 -5.37 -3.13
CA MET A 63 -4.45 -5.96 -2.41
C MET A 63 -3.51 -6.71 -3.36
N ALA A 64 -4.06 -7.54 -4.25
CA ALA A 64 -3.30 -8.30 -5.23
C ALA A 64 -2.55 -7.39 -6.22
N ILE A 65 -3.23 -6.39 -6.77
CA ILE A 65 -2.63 -5.41 -7.71
C ILE A 65 -1.54 -4.60 -7.01
N TYR A 66 -1.81 -4.10 -5.79
CA TYR A 66 -0.85 -3.34 -5.00
C TYR A 66 0.41 -4.16 -4.71
N TYR A 67 0.24 -5.42 -4.31
CA TYR A 67 1.35 -6.32 -4.04
C TYR A 67 2.18 -6.58 -5.31
N LEU A 68 1.53 -6.91 -6.43
CA LEU A 68 2.20 -7.18 -7.70
C LEU A 68 2.96 -5.97 -8.25
N THR A 69 2.31 -4.81 -8.29
CA THR A 69 2.91 -3.56 -8.75
C THR A 69 4.10 -3.17 -7.90
N SER A 70 3.95 -3.21 -6.57
CA SER A 70 5.05 -2.89 -5.66
C SER A 70 6.19 -3.89 -5.77
N TRP A 71 5.91 -5.17 -5.93
CA TRP A 71 6.92 -6.20 -6.15
C TRP A 71 7.70 -5.98 -7.45
N PHE A 72 7.00 -5.64 -8.54
CA PHE A 72 7.62 -5.32 -9.82
C PHE A 72 8.53 -4.09 -9.72
N ILE A 73 8.06 -3.03 -9.06
CA ILE A 73 8.84 -1.80 -8.83
C ILE A 73 10.05 -2.07 -7.94
N LEU A 74 9.90 -2.85 -6.86
CA LEU A 74 10.99 -3.23 -5.96
C LEU A 74 12.05 -4.08 -6.68
N ARG A 75 11.64 -5.00 -7.56
CA ARG A 75 12.57 -5.76 -8.41
C ARG A 75 13.31 -4.85 -9.38
N LYS A 76 12.61 -3.89 -10.00
CA LYS A 76 13.20 -2.94 -10.95
C LYS A 76 14.19 -1.99 -10.25
N THR A 77 13.83 -1.45 -9.09
CA THR A 77 14.72 -0.60 -8.28
C THR A 77 15.91 -1.37 -7.72
N ARG A 78 15.75 -2.64 -7.29
CA ARG A 78 16.91 -3.47 -6.92
C ARG A 78 17.86 -3.70 -8.09
N LYS A 79 17.35 -4.00 -9.29
CA LYS A 79 18.20 -4.14 -10.49
C LYS A 79 18.94 -2.84 -10.81
N LEU A 80 18.27 -1.69 -10.71
CA LEU A 80 18.87 -0.37 -10.91
C LEU A 80 19.89 -0.01 -9.82
N ALA A 81 19.63 -0.37 -8.56
CA ALA A 81 20.58 -0.15 -7.46
C ALA A 81 21.84 -1.00 -7.64
N VAL A 82 21.70 -2.27 -8.03
CA VAL A 82 22.82 -3.16 -8.37
C VAL A 82 23.60 -2.64 -9.58
N GLN A 83 22.92 -2.11 -10.60
CA GLN A 83 23.58 -1.48 -11.76
C GLN A 83 24.24 -0.14 -11.42
N SER A 84 23.70 0.63 -10.47
CA SER A 84 24.28 1.90 -10.00
C SER A 84 25.52 1.71 -9.14
N HIS A 85 25.65 0.54 -8.49
CA HIS A 85 26.92 0.05 -7.96
C HIS A 85 27.76 -0.53 -9.12
N GLY A 86 28.12 0.32 -10.08
CA GLY A 86 29.24 0.04 -10.98
C GLY A 86 30.49 -0.34 -10.17
N PRO A 87 31.47 -1.03 -10.79
CA PRO A 87 32.61 -1.61 -10.08
C PRO A 87 33.23 -0.53 -9.18
N LYS A 88 33.44 -0.86 -7.89
CA LYS A 88 34.10 0.01 -6.91
C LYS A 88 35.50 0.40 -7.42
N LYS A 89 35.58 1.38 -8.31
CA LYS A 89 36.78 2.15 -8.64
C LYS A 89 37.10 2.96 -7.37
N GLY A 90 37.77 2.33 -6.41
CA GLY A 90 38.11 3.01 -5.17
C GLY A 90 38.64 2.14 -4.03
N LEU A 91 38.46 0.82 -4.05
CA LEU A 91 39.15 -0.07 -3.09
C LEU A 91 40.49 -0.53 -3.68
N ARG A 92 41.36 0.45 -3.90
CA ARG A 92 42.82 0.26 -3.89
C ARG A 92 43.38 1.21 -2.85
N LYS A 93 43.42 0.73 -1.61
CA LYS A 93 44.52 0.82 -0.65
C LYS A 93 44.07 0.20 0.66
#